data_AF-A0A958Y988-F1
#
_entry.id   AF-A0A958Y988-F1
#
_cell.length_a   1.000
_cell.length_b   1.000
_cell.length_c   1.000
_cell.angle_alpha   90.00
_cell.angle_beta   90.00
_cell.angle_gamma   90.00
#
_symmetry.space_group_name_H-M   'P 1'
#
loop_
_entity.id
_entity.type
_entity.pdbx_description
1 polymer ?
#
loop_
_entity_poly.entity_id
_entity_poly.type
_entity_poly.pdbx_seq_one_letter_code
_entity_poly.pdbx_strand_id
1 'polypeptide(L)'
;KLFKGFMIVDADYTPKPYEEWSVQDWPETYQNPSYNNIFAPGIAFAPPHAISKPRKSKNGTDISPSPPRTGMPSGITAKLVADNIIDSIKQNKEVLRHKGSLGNMGAACIASAGYGLTQGSGVSITTFPIVPDYEKYPDTQGRKLGKTFGEIGLAGHWLKLALHYAFIYKAKMKPFWWLIPE
;
A
#
# COMPACT_ATOMS: atom_id res chain seq x y z
N LYS A 1 4.46 24.33 -4.57
CA LYS A 1 3.62 24.35 -3.36
C LYS A 1 2.13 23.99 -3.61
N LEU A 2 1.55 24.25 -4.79
CA LEU A 2 0.14 23.93 -5.09
C LEU A 2 -0.20 22.41 -5.12
N PHE A 3 0.67 21.57 -5.69
CA PHE A 3 0.36 20.15 -5.91
C PHE A 3 0.36 19.27 -4.64
N LYS A 4 1.05 19.68 -3.58
CA LYS A 4 1.09 18.90 -2.33
C LYS A 4 -0.24 18.99 -1.57
N GLY A 5 -0.94 20.13 -1.67
CA GLY A 5 -2.16 20.40 -0.90
C GLY A 5 -3.28 19.39 -1.11
N PHE A 6 -3.52 18.96 -2.35
CA PHE A 6 -4.59 18.01 -2.68
C PHE A 6 -4.25 16.55 -2.37
N MET A 7 -2.96 16.22 -2.30
CA MET A 7 -2.48 14.86 -2.06
C MET A 7 -2.12 14.62 -0.59
N ILE A 8 -2.18 15.66 0.26
CA ILE A 8 -2.16 15.53 1.71
C ILE A 8 -3.46 14.83 2.15
N VAL A 9 -3.30 13.88 3.05
CA VAL A 9 -4.40 13.08 3.61
C VAL A 9 -4.34 13.11 5.13
N ASP A 10 -5.10 12.26 5.81
CA ASP A 10 -5.20 12.14 7.27
C ASP A 10 -3.97 11.50 7.92
N ALA A 11 -2.79 12.04 7.64
CA ALA A 11 -1.49 11.58 8.14
C ALA A 11 -0.80 12.66 8.98
N ASP A 12 0.17 12.28 9.83
CA ASP A 12 1.01 13.23 10.56
C ASP A 12 2.21 13.64 9.70
N TYR A 13 2.20 14.88 9.21
CA TYR A 13 3.27 15.46 8.39
C TYR A 13 4.29 16.28 9.20
N THR A 14 4.22 16.25 10.53
CA THR A 14 5.15 16.98 11.39
C THR A 14 6.58 16.49 11.16
N PRO A 15 7.54 17.38 10.83
CA PRO A 15 8.93 16.96 10.67
C PRO A 15 9.50 16.45 11.99
N LYS A 16 9.96 15.20 12.01
CA LYS A 16 10.58 14.54 13.17
C LYS A 16 11.70 13.60 12.74
N PRO A 17 12.69 13.33 13.62
CA PRO A 17 13.79 12.40 13.32
C PRO A 17 13.27 10.97 13.10
N TYR A 18 14.08 10.14 12.42
CA TYR A 18 13.72 8.76 12.06
C TYR A 18 13.33 7.93 13.30
N GLU A 19 13.98 8.18 14.42
CA GLU A 19 13.79 7.49 15.69
C GLU A 19 12.41 7.77 16.33
N GLU A 20 11.72 8.83 15.90
CA GLU A 20 10.38 9.22 16.36
C GLU A 20 9.27 8.88 15.36
N TRP A 21 9.62 8.27 14.21
CA TRP A 21 8.63 7.84 13.23
C TRP A 21 7.80 6.69 13.76
N SER A 22 6.49 6.79 13.60
CA SER A 22 5.53 5.80 14.05
C SER A 22 4.67 5.29 12.91
N VAL A 23 4.17 4.08 13.07
CA VAL A 23 3.14 3.50 12.21
C VAL A 23 1.85 4.34 12.21
N GLN A 24 1.58 5.07 13.30
CA GLN A 24 0.41 5.93 13.46
C GLN A 24 0.49 7.23 12.66
N ASP A 25 1.67 7.56 12.12
CA ASP A 25 1.82 8.75 11.28
C ASP A 25 1.14 8.58 9.92
N TRP A 26 0.82 7.35 9.54
CA TRP A 26 0.29 6.99 8.23
C TRP A 26 -1.23 7.07 8.17
N PRO A 27 -1.79 7.44 7.00
CA PRO A 27 -3.22 7.70 6.85
C PRO A 27 -4.08 6.44 7.03
N GLU A 28 -5.32 6.63 7.47
CA GLU A 28 -6.30 5.54 7.61
C GLU A 28 -7.48 5.66 6.64
N THR A 29 -7.92 6.89 6.38
CA THR A 29 -9.12 7.24 5.62
C THR A 29 -8.79 7.79 4.24
N TYR A 30 -7.57 8.30 4.04
CA TYR A 30 -7.07 8.90 2.81
C TYR A 30 -7.85 10.14 2.36
N GLN A 31 -8.58 10.77 3.28
CA GLN A 31 -9.32 12.01 3.04
C GLN A 31 -8.40 13.22 3.24
N ASN A 32 -8.59 14.25 2.43
CA ASN A 32 -7.90 15.51 2.59
C ASN A 32 -8.41 16.28 3.82
N PRO A 33 -7.53 16.76 4.72
CA PRO A 33 -7.94 17.43 5.95
C PRO A 33 -8.49 18.86 5.74
N SER A 34 -8.30 19.46 4.55
CA SER A 34 -8.81 20.79 4.21
C SER A 34 -10.06 20.74 3.34
N TYR A 35 -10.27 19.64 2.63
CA TYR A 35 -11.36 19.47 1.68
C TYR A 35 -12.02 18.10 1.86
N ASN A 36 -13.11 18.05 2.63
CA ASN A 36 -13.74 16.80 3.05
C ASN A 36 -14.32 15.96 1.88
N ASN A 37 -14.49 16.56 0.70
CA ASN A 37 -14.92 15.88 -0.52
C ASN A 37 -13.76 15.41 -1.41
N ILE A 38 -12.51 15.55 -0.96
CA ILE A 38 -11.31 15.13 -1.69
C ILE A 38 -10.66 13.96 -0.96
N PHE A 39 -10.37 12.89 -1.70
CA PHE A 39 -9.68 11.70 -1.21
C PHE A 39 -8.53 11.36 -2.17
N ALA A 40 -7.46 10.77 -1.65
CA ALA A 40 -6.30 10.36 -2.44
C ALA A 40 -5.84 8.94 -2.05
N PRO A 41 -6.37 7.87 -2.67
CA PRO A 41 -5.88 6.51 -2.44
C PRO A 41 -4.68 6.15 -3.34
N GLY A 42 -4.05 5.00 -3.06
CA GLY A 42 -3.01 4.41 -3.91
C GLY A 42 -1.74 5.26 -4.05
N ILE A 43 -1.21 5.38 -5.27
CA ILE A 43 0.04 6.11 -5.52
C ILE A 43 -0.10 7.62 -5.24
N ALA A 44 -1.32 8.15 -5.29
CA ALA A 44 -1.58 9.59 -5.30
C ALA A 44 -1.28 10.28 -3.96
N PHE A 45 -1.56 9.64 -2.81
CA PHE A 45 -1.31 10.30 -1.52
C PHE A 45 0.16 10.61 -1.32
N ALA A 46 0.42 11.72 -0.65
CA ALA A 46 1.75 12.12 -0.22
C ALA A 46 2.11 11.36 1.07
N PRO A 47 3.14 10.49 1.07
CA PRO A 47 3.59 9.85 2.30
C PRO A 47 4.09 10.88 3.32
N PRO A 48 3.83 10.67 4.63
CA PRO A 48 4.29 11.58 5.68
C PRO A 48 5.81 11.60 5.80
N HIS A 49 6.44 10.44 5.63
CA HIS A 49 7.88 10.24 5.67
C HIS A 49 8.29 8.97 4.89
N ALA A 50 9.58 8.68 4.80
CA ALA A 50 10.08 7.43 4.22
C ALA A 50 9.80 6.24 5.16
N ILE A 51 9.87 5.01 4.65
CA ILE A 51 9.70 3.81 5.49
C ILE A 51 11.00 3.40 6.19
N SER A 52 12.13 3.53 5.50
CA SER A 52 13.44 3.16 6.03
C SER A 52 14.28 4.40 6.30
N LYS A 53 15.25 4.27 7.22
CA LYS A 53 16.17 5.36 7.57
C LYS A 53 16.83 5.96 6.32
N PRO A 54 16.61 7.24 6.02
CA PRO A 54 17.30 7.94 4.94
C PRO A 54 18.81 7.92 5.16
N ARG A 55 19.57 7.85 4.07
CA ARG A 55 21.04 7.88 4.07
C ARG A 55 21.54 9.02 3.20
N LYS A 56 22.82 9.38 3.35
CA LYS A 56 23.53 10.30 2.46
C LYS A 56 24.71 9.60 1.80
N SER A 57 24.96 9.90 0.54
CA SER A 57 26.17 9.47 -0.17
C SER A 57 27.42 10.18 0.38
N LYS A 58 28.62 9.72 0.00
CA LYS A 58 29.88 10.42 0.32
C LYS A 58 29.90 11.88 -0.18
N ASN A 59 29.16 12.17 -1.26
CA ASN A 59 29.07 13.49 -1.88
C ASN A 59 27.89 14.32 -1.34
N GLY A 60 27.22 13.89 -0.26
CA GLY A 60 26.11 14.62 0.36
C GLY A 60 24.72 14.41 -0.24
N THR A 61 24.60 13.70 -1.37
CA THR A 61 23.30 13.36 -2.00
C THR A 61 22.42 12.54 -1.08
N ASP A 62 21.16 12.93 -0.91
CA ASP A 62 20.16 12.19 -0.14
C ASP A 62 19.71 10.92 -0.86
N ILE A 63 19.66 9.82 -0.13
CA ILE A 63 19.26 8.48 -0.59
C ILE A 63 18.16 7.98 0.35
N SER A 64 16.92 8.04 -0.13
CA SER A 64 15.76 7.52 0.59
C SER A 64 14.90 6.67 -0.34
N PRO A 65 14.43 5.49 0.11
CA PRO A 65 13.51 4.70 -0.67
C PRO A 65 12.13 5.36 -0.67
N SER A 66 11.48 5.39 -1.82
CA SER A 66 10.07 5.75 -1.90
C SER A 66 9.21 4.64 -1.27
N PRO A 67 8.22 4.98 -0.44
CA PRO A 67 7.27 4.01 0.07
C PRO A 67 6.54 3.29 -1.07
N PRO A 68 6.42 1.95 -1.05
CA PRO A 68 5.73 1.20 -2.07
C PRO A 68 4.22 1.34 -1.90
N ARG A 69 3.53 1.81 -2.94
CA ARG A 69 2.06 1.80 -3.05
C ARG A 69 1.67 0.84 -4.18
N THR A 70 1.94 -0.45 -3.98
CA THR A 70 1.76 -1.49 -5.02
C THR A 70 0.28 -1.75 -5.33
N GLY A 71 0.00 -2.69 -6.24
CA GLY A 71 -1.36 -2.98 -6.72
C GLY A 71 -2.34 -3.34 -5.61
N MET A 72 -1.97 -4.27 -4.72
CA MET A 72 -2.85 -4.71 -3.61
C MET A 72 -3.16 -3.55 -2.63
N PRO A 73 -2.17 -2.81 -2.08
CA PRO A 73 -2.46 -1.64 -1.26
C PRO A 73 -3.27 -0.56 -1.98
N SER A 74 -3.01 -0.33 -3.27
CA SER A 74 -3.79 0.63 -4.05
C SER A 74 -5.25 0.18 -4.22
N GLY A 75 -5.50 -1.12 -4.44
CA GLY A 75 -6.84 -1.69 -4.51
C GLY A 75 -7.60 -1.58 -3.19
N ILE A 76 -6.96 -1.95 -2.07
CA ILE A 76 -7.56 -1.88 -0.73
C ILE A 76 -7.90 -0.43 -0.35
N THR A 77 -6.96 0.50 -0.55
CA THR A 77 -7.19 1.92 -0.23
C THR A 77 -8.26 2.55 -1.12
N ALA A 78 -8.30 2.21 -2.41
CA ALA A 78 -9.35 2.68 -3.31
C ALA A 78 -10.74 2.17 -2.91
N LYS A 79 -10.86 0.89 -2.53
CA LYS A 79 -12.11 0.29 -2.05
C LYS A 79 -12.61 0.96 -0.78
N LEU A 80 -11.72 1.13 0.20
CA LEU A 80 -12.02 1.82 1.45
C LEU A 80 -12.53 3.25 1.23
N VAL A 81 -11.87 4.01 0.36
CA VAL A 81 -12.29 5.38 0.00
C VAL A 81 -13.67 5.35 -0.66
N ALA A 82 -13.90 4.42 -1.60
CA ALA A 82 -15.19 4.27 -2.26
C ALA A 82 -16.31 3.95 -1.26
N ASP A 83 -16.07 3.04 -0.32
CA ASP A 83 -17.04 2.64 0.71
C ASP A 83 -17.38 3.81 1.65
N ASN A 84 -16.39 4.62 2.08
CA ASN A 84 -16.62 5.83 2.86
C ASN A 84 -17.47 6.88 2.11
N ILE A 85 -17.21 7.08 0.81
CA ILE A 85 -18.00 7.99 -0.03
C ILE A 85 -19.44 7.48 -0.16
N ILE A 86 -19.64 6.19 -0.43
CA ILE A 86 -20.96 5.57 -0.55
C ILE A 86 -21.75 5.73 0.76
N ASP A 87 -21.12 5.43 1.90
CA ASP A 87 -21.76 5.55 3.22
C ASP A 87 -22.11 6.99 3.55
N SER A 88 -21.25 7.94 3.20
CA SER A 88 -21.48 9.36 3.43
C SER A 88 -22.67 9.89 2.61
N ILE A 89 -22.77 9.48 1.34
CA ILE A 89 -23.89 9.84 0.46
C ILE A 89 -25.20 9.25 0.98
N LYS A 90 -25.20 7.95 1.33
CA LYS A 90 -26.41 7.26 1.84
C LYS A 90 -26.93 7.85 3.15
N GLN A 91 -26.05 8.34 4.01
CA GLN A 91 -26.40 8.90 5.32
C GLN A 91 -26.61 10.43 5.26
N ASN A 92 -26.38 11.06 4.11
CA ASN A 92 -26.40 12.52 3.93
C ASN A 92 -25.56 13.27 4.99
N LYS A 93 -24.43 12.67 5.38
CA LYS A 93 -23.50 13.17 6.39
C LYS A 93 -22.14 12.53 6.14
N GLU A 94 -21.07 13.26 6.38
CA GLU A 94 -19.72 12.71 6.31
C GLU A 94 -19.50 11.60 7.35
N VAL A 95 -19.12 10.42 6.85
CA VAL A 95 -18.91 9.20 7.64
C VAL A 95 -17.67 8.47 7.12
N LEU A 96 -16.66 8.34 7.98
CA LEU A 96 -15.38 7.68 7.69
C LEU A 96 -15.20 6.41 8.54
N ARG A 97 -16.05 5.41 8.29
CA ARG A 97 -16.05 4.14 9.06
C ARG A 97 -14.99 3.16 8.58
N HIS A 98 -14.68 3.19 7.29
CA HIS A 98 -13.73 2.28 6.68
C HIS A 98 -12.32 2.85 6.85
N LYS A 99 -11.46 2.13 7.57
CA LYS A 99 -10.10 2.55 7.94
C LYS A 99 -9.08 1.49 7.59
N GLY A 100 -7.91 1.90 7.10
CA GLY A 100 -6.92 0.98 6.56
C GLY A 100 -5.55 1.62 6.38
N SER A 101 -4.78 1.69 7.44
CA SER A 101 -3.38 2.14 7.39
C SER A 101 -2.46 1.09 6.76
N LEU A 102 -1.41 1.57 6.07
CA LEU A 102 -0.30 0.72 5.62
C LEU A 102 0.43 0.01 6.79
N GLY A 103 0.22 0.48 8.02
CA GLY A 103 0.61 -0.18 9.25
C GLY A 103 -0.18 -1.44 9.63
N ASN A 104 -1.34 -1.64 9.01
CA ASN A 104 -2.21 -2.80 9.25
C ASN A 104 -2.51 -3.58 7.96
N MET A 105 -1.79 -3.27 6.88
CA MET A 105 -1.99 -3.82 5.55
C MET A 105 -0.73 -4.56 5.09
N GLY A 106 -0.90 -5.60 4.28
CA GLY A 106 0.21 -6.32 3.64
C GLY A 106 0.40 -5.89 2.19
N ALA A 107 1.61 -6.08 1.68
CA ALA A 107 1.87 -5.98 0.25
C ALA A 107 2.49 -7.28 -0.26
N ALA A 108 2.02 -7.72 -1.43
CA ALA A 108 2.64 -8.79 -2.20
C ALA A 108 3.19 -8.21 -3.50
N CYS A 109 4.37 -8.68 -3.90
CA CYS A 109 4.99 -8.38 -5.18
C CYS A 109 5.46 -9.70 -5.81
N ILE A 110 5.20 -9.88 -7.09
CA ILE A 110 5.70 -11.03 -7.84
C ILE A 110 6.43 -10.53 -9.08
N ALA A 111 7.73 -10.79 -9.13
CA ALA A 111 8.60 -10.45 -10.24
C ALA A 111 8.88 -11.70 -11.08
N SER A 112 8.69 -11.60 -12.39
CA SER A 112 9.05 -12.68 -13.31
C SER A 112 10.57 -12.88 -13.35
N ALA A 113 11.03 -14.12 -13.20
CA ALA A 113 12.44 -14.50 -13.22
C ALA A 113 12.73 -15.60 -14.27
N GLY A 114 11.76 -15.92 -15.12
CA GLY A 114 11.86 -16.91 -16.18
C GLY A 114 10.61 -16.93 -17.06
N TYR A 115 10.58 -17.81 -18.06
CA TYR A 115 9.47 -17.95 -19.01
C TYR A 115 9.12 -19.42 -19.26
N GLY A 116 7.91 -19.66 -19.78
CA GLY A 116 7.40 -20.99 -20.09
C GLY A 116 6.48 -21.57 -19.01
N LEU A 117 5.49 -22.36 -19.43
CA LEU A 117 4.43 -22.85 -18.54
C LEU A 117 4.96 -23.78 -17.43
N THR A 118 5.91 -24.67 -17.75
CA THR A 118 6.43 -25.65 -16.78
C THR A 118 7.84 -25.34 -16.29
N GLN A 119 8.56 -24.45 -16.99
CA GLN A 119 9.95 -24.09 -16.68
C GLN A 119 10.11 -22.62 -16.25
N GLY A 120 9.01 -21.86 -16.20
CA GLY A 120 9.01 -20.49 -15.73
C GLY A 120 9.37 -20.38 -14.25
N SER A 121 9.84 -19.20 -13.85
CA SER A 121 10.14 -18.88 -12.46
C SER A 121 9.64 -17.49 -12.11
N GLY A 122 9.21 -17.31 -10.88
CA GLY A 122 8.79 -16.02 -10.33
C GLY A 122 9.30 -15.87 -8.90
N VAL A 123 9.77 -14.66 -8.58
CA VAL A 123 10.14 -14.26 -7.23
C VAL A 123 8.92 -13.61 -6.58
N SER A 124 8.37 -14.26 -5.57
CA SER A 124 7.26 -13.77 -4.76
C SER A 124 7.79 -13.21 -3.47
N ILE A 125 7.40 -11.98 -3.13
CA ILE A 125 7.76 -11.32 -1.87
C ILE A 125 6.48 -10.82 -1.23
N THR A 126 6.28 -11.15 0.04
CA THR A 126 5.20 -10.60 0.86
C THR A 126 5.80 -9.85 2.03
N THR A 127 5.16 -8.75 2.43
CA THR A 127 5.56 -7.96 3.60
C THR A 127 4.32 -7.56 4.37
N PHE A 128 4.31 -7.81 5.67
CA PHE A 128 3.24 -7.40 6.58
C PHE A 128 3.81 -6.97 7.94
N PRO A 129 3.38 -5.81 8.48
CA PRO A 129 2.65 -4.72 7.79
C PRO A 129 3.50 -4.11 6.66
N ILE A 130 3.05 -3.10 5.91
CA ILE A 130 3.84 -2.40 4.86
C ILE A 130 4.75 -1.34 5.47
N VAL A 131 4.23 -0.59 6.45
CA VAL A 131 5.01 0.28 7.32
C VAL A 131 5.41 -0.55 8.54
N PRO A 132 6.71 -0.69 8.87
CA PRO A 132 7.15 -1.44 10.04
C PRO A 132 6.53 -0.90 11.32
N ASP A 133 6.08 -1.82 12.18
CA ASP A 133 5.54 -1.50 13.50
C ASP A 133 6.46 -2.09 14.57
N TYR A 134 7.40 -1.27 15.05
CA TYR A 134 8.42 -1.68 16.03
C TYR A 134 7.85 -1.86 17.44
N GLU A 135 6.67 -1.31 17.74
CA GLU A 135 6.00 -1.54 19.02
C GLU A 135 5.36 -2.93 19.05
N LYS A 136 4.67 -3.31 17.96
CA LYS A 136 3.98 -4.60 17.85
C LYS A 136 4.90 -5.77 17.49
N TYR A 137 5.97 -5.50 16.73
CA TYR A 137 6.91 -6.49 16.22
C TYR A 137 8.38 -6.09 16.53
N PRO A 138 8.76 -5.96 17.82
CA PRO A 138 10.08 -5.46 18.21
C PRO A 138 11.22 -6.38 17.74
N ASP A 139 11.02 -7.71 17.85
CA ASP A 139 12.07 -8.70 17.61
C ASP A 139 12.33 -8.99 16.13
N THR A 140 11.49 -8.45 15.24
CA THR A 140 11.44 -8.82 13.82
C THR A 140 11.49 -7.59 12.92
N GLN A 141 12.14 -6.53 13.39
CA GLN A 141 12.31 -5.26 12.70
C GLN A 141 10.97 -4.66 12.21
N GLY A 142 9.93 -4.77 13.02
CA GLY A 142 8.62 -4.22 12.72
C GLY A 142 7.78 -5.06 11.75
N ARG A 143 8.16 -6.32 11.47
CA ARG A 143 7.46 -7.20 10.52
C ARG A 143 6.92 -8.46 11.18
N LYS A 144 5.74 -8.93 10.77
CA LYS A 144 5.24 -10.25 11.18
C LYS A 144 5.87 -11.35 10.33
N LEU A 145 6.66 -12.22 10.95
CA LEU A 145 7.17 -13.44 10.31
C LEU A 145 6.03 -14.39 9.93
N GLY A 146 6.25 -15.22 8.91
CA GLY A 146 5.22 -16.10 8.32
C GLY A 146 4.23 -15.36 7.39
N LYS A 147 4.02 -14.05 7.60
CA LYS A 147 3.36 -13.16 6.63
C LYS A 147 4.35 -12.33 5.80
N THR A 148 5.59 -12.24 6.25
CA THR A 148 6.70 -11.59 5.55
C THR A 148 7.69 -12.65 5.13
N PHE A 149 7.81 -12.87 3.82
CA PHE A 149 8.69 -13.90 3.25
C PHE A 149 9.04 -13.57 1.79
N GLY A 150 10.08 -14.22 1.27
CA GLY A 150 10.47 -14.18 -0.13
C GLY A 150 10.77 -15.59 -0.62
N GLU A 151 10.18 -15.97 -1.74
CA GLU A 151 10.35 -17.29 -2.35
C GLU A 151 10.54 -17.15 -3.86
N ILE A 152 11.30 -18.08 -4.45
CA ILE A 152 11.48 -18.18 -5.89
C ILE A 152 11.01 -19.54 -6.38
N GLY A 153 10.25 -19.57 -7.45
CA GLY A 153 9.90 -20.83 -8.10
C GLY A 153 8.74 -20.73 -9.08
N LEU A 154 8.36 -21.91 -9.58
CA LEU A 154 7.28 -22.08 -10.57
C LEU A 154 5.91 -21.64 -10.02
N ALA A 155 5.65 -21.82 -8.72
CA ALA A 155 4.40 -21.39 -8.10
C ALA A 155 4.18 -19.87 -8.21
N GLY A 156 5.21 -19.06 -7.96
CA GLY A 156 5.16 -17.61 -8.16
C GLY A 156 4.91 -17.23 -9.62
N HIS A 157 5.51 -17.96 -10.56
CA HIS A 157 5.29 -17.76 -12.00
C HIS A 157 3.81 -17.95 -12.39
N TRP A 158 3.21 -19.09 -11.99
CA TRP A 158 1.80 -19.36 -12.25
C TRP A 158 0.88 -18.38 -11.55
N LEU A 159 1.17 -18.03 -10.30
CA LEU A 159 0.39 -17.05 -9.55
C LEU A 159 0.38 -15.68 -10.26
N LYS A 160 1.54 -15.22 -10.75
CA LYS A 160 1.63 -13.99 -11.54
C LYS A 160 0.76 -14.05 -12.80
N LEU A 161 0.78 -15.17 -13.52
CA LEU A 161 -0.03 -15.37 -14.72
C LEU A 161 -1.54 -15.38 -14.41
N ALA A 162 -1.94 -16.10 -13.36
CA ALA A 162 -3.32 -16.16 -12.91
C ALA A 162 -3.83 -14.76 -12.51
N LEU A 163 -3.05 -14.02 -11.71
CA LEU A 163 -3.39 -12.65 -11.30
C LEU A 163 -3.45 -11.69 -12.49
N HIS A 164 -2.60 -11.85 -13.50
CA HIS A 164 -2.65 -11.05 -14.73
C HIS A 164 -3.99 -11.20 -15.45
N TYR A 165 -4.43 -12.43 -15.68
CA TYR A 165 -5.71 -12.68 -16.35
C TYR A 165 -6.90 -12.30 -15.47
N ALA A 166 -6.85 -12.57 -14.16
CA ALA A 166 -7.89 -12.18 -13.22
C ALA A 166 -8.05 -10.65 -13.18
N PHE A 167 -6.95 -9.90 -13.16
CA PHE A 167 -6.99 -8.43 -13.18
C PHE A 167 -7.62 -7.90 -14.47
N ILE A 168 -7.22 -8.40 -15.65
CA ILE A 168 -7.79 -7.97 -16.94
C ILE A 168 -9.27 -8.35 -17.04
N TYR A 169 -9.65 -9.53 -16.55
CA TYR A 169 -11.04 -9.96 -16.49
C TYR A 169 -11.88 -9.01 -15.64
N LYS A 170 -11.37 -8.67 -14.45
CA LYS A 170 -12.01 -7.73 -13.52
C LYS A 170 -12.11 -6.33 -14.11
N ALA A 171 -11.04 -5.81 -14.71
CA ALA A 171 -10.99 -4.50 -15.34
C ALA A 171 -11.97 -4.37 -16.53
N LYS A 172 -12.24 -5.47 -17.24
CA LYS A 172 -13.25 -5.52 -18.31
C LYS A 172 -14.69 -5.72 -17.81
N MET A 173 -14.90 -5.77 -16.49
CA MET A 173 -16.22 -5.97 -15.86
C MET A 173 -17.00 -7.17 -16.41
N LYS A 174 -16.29 -8.26 -16.75
CA LYS A 174 -16.93 -9.48 -17.25
C LYS A 174 -17.81 -10.13 -16.16
N PRO A 175 -18.76 -11.03 -16.50
CA PRO A 175 -19.67 -11.63 -15.52
C PRO A 175 -18.94 -12.16 -14.28
N PHE A 176 -19.49 -11.86 -13.09
CA PHE A 176 -18.92 -12.24 -11.78
C PHE A 176 -17.58 -11.58 -11.41
N TRP A 177 -17.19 -10.49 -12.07
CA TRP A 177 -15.95 -9.77 -11.75
C TRP A 177 -15.85 -9.34 -10.28
N TRP A 178 -16.98 -9.04 -9.63
CA TRP A 178 -17.04 -8.60 -8.22
C TRP A 178 -16.69 -9.71 -7.22
N LEU A 179 -16.62 -10.97 -7.66
CA LEU A 179 -16.14 -12.08 -6.83
C LEU A 179 -14.61 -12.17 -6.80
N ILE A 180 -13.91 -11.53 -7.74
CA ILE A 180 -12.45 -11.50 -7.77
C ILE A 180 -12.01 -10.50 -6.70
N PRO A 181 -11.27 -10.93 -5.66
CA PRO A 181 -10.87 -10.05 -4.56
C PRO A 181 -9.89 -8.97 -5.00
N GLU A 182 -9.72 -7.97 -4.14
CA GLU A 182 -8.66 -6.97 -4.19
C GLU A 182 -7.32 -7.52 -3.68
#